data_AF-A0A2N3LE84-F1
#
_entry.id   AF-A0A2N3LE84-F1
#
_cell.length_a   1.000
_cell.length_b   1.000
_cell.length_c   1.000
_cell.angle_alpha   90.00
_cell.angle_beta   90.00
_cell.angle_gamma   90.00
#
_symmetry.space_group_name_H-M   'P 1'
#
loop_
_entity.id
_entity.type
_entity.pdbx_description
1 polymer ?
#
loop_
_entity_poly.entity_id
_entity_poly.type
_entity_poly.pdbx_seq_one_letter_code
_entity_poly.pdbx_strand_id
1 'polypeptide(L)'
;MEKKKHVFNIQLNSISDTDNPTRKECEFILHDFEVSHNNAFISKETAQKTLHTLKDMPIVCQYFPVSEAGAKDDALGTHGVYLDEDRDTGDPIIGLNTIPIGVFTENAYITTIKDQNGNEKEVVAGKGILWASRFPNIIGLLKEWNDAGVNISSSMEILYDSYLFKDGVEEILSYVYEGHCVLNSEQRGNHSKVYPAYDVSKLNKLVAQAINQEVKEGEKMEKFKKVFELSHDDIRTKLYSELDPSLGERTYSWIADVFDTYFVANIYSYADGNEFDKYFKYNYSKSENDVTIDFDSKTEVFLKRNWEEVVPDEVQTQLNEKDSTISELKNQLNSLTNEKKQIEDKFNTASETIIQLNSQVEELKPFKNQVEEEQMTKALNEKKDFYSAKFKALNASDKFESEEVQKLVEKTVFETEEGQQAVLQLNTMLVDMVVVQKEEKSEDTVIREVSSKRENLIPTSDDFESRYSK
;
A
#
# COMPACT_ATOMS: atom_id res chain seq x y z
N MET A 1 12.87 2.18 -5.22
CA MET A 1 12.65 1.47 -3.95
C MET A 1 13.25 2.34 -2.86
N GLU A 2 12.45 3.18 -2.22
CA GLU A 2 12.88 3.90 -1.02
C GLU A 2 13.16 2.86 0.07
N LYS A 3 14.44 2.66 0.40
CA LYS A 3 14.80 1.91 1.61
C LYS A 3 14.19 2.69 2.77
N LYS A 4 13.20 2.10 3.45
CA LYS A 4 12.67 2.62 4.72
C LYS A 4 13.87 2.88 5.64
N LYS A 5 14.21 4.15 5.85
CA LYS A 5 15.19 4.58 6.85
C LYS A 5 14.51 4.58 8.22
N HIS A 6 15.30 4.33 9.27
CA HIS A 6 14.91 3.81 10.57
C HIS A 6 13.90 4.63 11.38
N VAL A 7 13.23 3.92 12.31
CA VAL A 7 12.28 4.47 13.31
C VAL A 7 12.92 4.54 14.73
N PHE A 8 14.08 3.91 14.97
CA PHE A 8 14.71 3.85 16.29
C PHE A 8 16.19 4.20 16.29
N ASN A 9 16.57 4.94 17.33
CA ASN A 9 17.91 5.44 17.55
C ASN A 9 18.53 4.81 18.80
N ILE A 10 19.85 4.72 18.83
CA ILE A 10 20.62 4.41 20.04
C ILE A 10 20.35 5.56 21.03
N GLN A 11 19.81 5.23 22.21
CA GLN A 11 19.25 6.24 23.12
C GLN A 11 19.20 5.77 24.57
N LEU A 12 19.13 6.73 25.50
CA LEU A 12 18.74 6.46 26.88
C LEU A 12 17.27 6.05 26.92
N ASN A 13 17.01 4.84 27.40
CA ASN A 13 15.66 4.30 27.54
C ASN A 13 15.03 4.68 28.89
N SER A 14 15.82 4.67 29.96
CA SER A 14 15.35 5.12 31.28
C SER A 14 16.49 5.58 32.18
N ILE A 15 16.15 6.49 33.09
CA ILE A 15 16.99 6.89 34.23
C ILE A 15 16.13 6.96 35.48
N SER A 16 16.57 6.33 36.57
CA SER A 16 15.80 6.19 37.79
C SER A 16 16.63 6.44 39.04
N ASP A 17 15.96 7.00 40.05
CA ASP A 17 16.51 7.16 41.39
C ASP A 17 16.68 5.79 42.07
N THR A 18 17.73 5.67 42.89
CA THR A 18 17.96 4.50 43.73
C THR A 18 17.99 4.92 45.19
N ASP A 19 17.89 3.95 46.11
CA ASP A 19 18.06 4.18 47.55
C ASP A 19 19.45 4.75 47.90
N ASN A 20 20.42 4.63 46.99
CA ASN A 20 21.73 5.24 47.13
C ASN A 20 21.79 6.57 46.35
N PRO A 21 21.89 7.73 47.04
CA PRO A 21 21.90 9.03 46.38
C PRO A 21 23.14 9.28 45.51
N THR A 22 24.20 8.46 45.63
CA THR A 22 25.41 8.63 44.85
C THR A 22 25.31 8.08 43.43
N ARG A 23 24.22 7.37 43.09
CA ARG A 23 24.05 6.74 41.79
C ARG A 23 22.61 6.79 41.28
N LYS A 24 22.44 6.81 39.96
CA LYS A 24 21.17 6.55 39.26
C LYS A 24 21.29 5.25 38.49
N GLU A 25 20.20 4.50 38.41
CA GLU A 25 20.10 3.38 37.48
C GLU A 25 19.74 3.93 36.10
N CYS A 26 20.25 3.30 35.06
CA CYS A 26 19.97 3.66 33.67
C CYS A 26 19.89 2.43 32.78
N GLU A 27 19.14 2.56 31.70
CA GLU A 27 19.04 1.55 30.65
C GLU A 27 19.18 2.24 29.31
N PHE A 28 20.02 1.68 28.43
CA PHE A 28 20.24 2.19 27.07
C PHE A 28 19.80 1.16 26.04
N ILE A 29 19.24 1.65 24.93
CA ILE A 29 19.11 0.88 23.68
C ILE A 29 20.44 1.04 22.94
N LEU A 30 21.15 -0.07 22.71
CA LEU A 30 22.52 -0.07 22.20
C LEU A 30 22.58 -0.18 20.68
N HIS A 31 21.75 -1.04 20.08
CA HIS A 31 21.54 -1.16 18.64
C HIS A 31 20.35 -2.09 18.35
N ASP A 32 19.93 -2.14 17.09
CA ASP A 32 19.02 -3.16 16.55
C ASP A 32 19.73 -4.09 15.55
N PHE A 33 18.97 -4.90 14.83
CA PHE A 33 19.50 -5.88 13.86
C PHE A 33 19.32 -5.44 12.39
N GLU A 34 18.98 -4.18 12.16
CA GLU A 34 18.71 -3.65 10.83
C GLU A 34 19.94 -2.88 10.30
N VAL A 35 19.94 -2.63 8.98
CA VAL A 35 21.04 -1.89 8.33
C VAL A 35 21.01 -0.46 8.75
N SER A 36 22.02 -0.06 9.49
CA SER A 36 22.25 1.32 9.88
C SER A 36 22.27 2.31 8.73
N HIS A 37 22.00 3.58 9.03
CA HIS A 37 22.37 4.72 8.20
C HIS A 37 23.88 4.74 7.81
N ASN A 38 24.76 4.02 8.54
CA ASN A 38 26.19 3.86 8.27
C ASN A 38 26.46 2.70 7.29
N ASN A 39 25.39 2.13 6.73
CA ASN A 39 25.40 0.92 5.93
C ASN A 39 26.13 -0.24 6.62
N ALA A 40 26.08 -0.33 7.94
CA ALA A 40 26.55 -1.47 8.72
C ALA A 40 25.41 -2.16 9.47
N PHE A 41 25.54 -3.44 9.80
CA PHE A 41 24.63 -4.09 10.75
C PHE A 41 25.34 -5.17 11.55
N ILE A 42 24.75 -5.51 12.68
CA ILE A 42 25.15 -6.63 13.52
C ILE A 42 23.99 -7.62 13.51
N SER A 43 24.23 -8.82 12.99
CA SER A 43 23.20 -9.86 13.02
C SER A 43 22.91 -10.31 14.45
N LYS A 44 21.68 -10.79 14.70
CA LYS A 44 21.26 -11.29 16.01
C LYS A 44 22.19 -12.38 16.54
N GLU A 45 22.63 -13.29 15.66
CA GLU A 45 23.56 -14.36 16.00
C GLU A 45 24.93 -13.80 16.46
N THR A 46 25.43 -12.77 15.77
CA THR A 46 26.69 -12.11 16.15
C THR A 46 26.54 -11.39 17.48
N ALA A 47 25.46 -10.62 17.67
CA ALA A 47 25.20 -9.93 18.93
C ALA A 47 25.15 -10.90 20.12
N GLN A 48 24.45 -12.03 19.98
CA GLN A 48 24.35 -13.06 21.04
C GLN A 48 25.72 -13.58 21.52
N LYS A 49 26.72 -13.62 20.64
CA LYS A 49 28.08 -14.08 20.98
C LYS A 49 28.82 -13.04 21.83
N THR A 50 28.43 -11.77 21.79
CA THR A 50 29.22 -10.65 22.31
C THR A 50 28.51 -9.86 23.43
N LEU A 51 27.23 -10.14 23.71
CA LEU A 51 26.45 -9.48 24.77
C LEU A 51 27.16 -9.40 26.13
N HIS A 52 27.91 -10.45 26.47
CA HIS A 52 28.65 -10.55 27.73
C HIS A 52 29.80 -9.55 27.85
N THR A 53 30.26 -8.97 26.74
CA THR A 53 31.40 -8.04 26.70
C THR A 53 31.01 -6.60 27.07
N LEU A 54 29.71 -6.31 27.22
CA LEU A 54 29.23 -4.99 27.64
C LEU A 54 29.53 -4.70 29.12
N LYS A 55 29.46 -5.74 29.96
CA LYS A 55 29.59 -5.56 31.41
C LYS A 55 30.93 -4.91 31.74
N ASP A 56 30.91 -3.96 32.67
CA ASP A 56 32.04 -3.17 33.13
C ASP A 56 32.57 -2.16 32.10
N MET A 57 31.92 -2.02 30.93
CA MET A 57 32.25 -0.97 29.96
C MET A 57 31.75 0.40 30.42
N PRO A 58 32.50 1.47 30.15
CA PRO A 58 32.17 2.81 30.60
C PRO A 58 31.00 3.40 29.81
N ILE A 59 30.17 4.15 30.52
CA ILE A 59 29.24 5.11 29.93
C ILE A 59 29.96 6.46 30.00
N VAL A 60 30.15 7.09 28.85
CA VAL A 60 30.98 8.29 28.69
C VAL A 60 30.19 9.45 28.10
N CYS A 61 30.67 10.67 28.27
CA CYS A 61 30.19 11.83 27.51
C CYS A 61 31.27 12.91 27.46
N GLN A 62 31.15 13.87 26.54
CA GLN A 62 31.84 15.15 26.63
C GLN A 62 30.86 16.17 27.24
N TYR A 63 31.30 16.97 28.23
CA TYR A 63 30.43 17.96 28.89
C TYR A 63 30.97 19.38 28.73
N PHE A 64 30.09 20.28 28.32
CA PHE A 64 30.34 21.72 28.25
C PHE A 64 29.53 22.40 29.37
N PRO A 65 30.17 23.02 30.36
CA PRO A 65 29.47 23.68 31.47
C PRO A 65 28.75 24.95 31.00
N VAL A 66 27.81 25.42 31.82
CA VAL A 66 27.09 26.68 31.59
C VAL A 66 28.07 27.84 31.43
N SER A 67 27.76 28.79 30.55
CA SER A 67 28.62 29.96 30.32
C SER A 67 28.65 30.89 31.54
N GLU A 68 27.53 30.98 32.25
CA GLU A 68 27.38 31.75 33.49
C GLU A 68 26.37 31.11 34.45
N ALA A 69 26.43 31.51 35.72
CA ALA A 69 25.56 30.96 36.75
C ALA A 69 24.08 31.24 36.43
N GLY A 70 23.29 30.17 36.27
CA GLY A 70 21.87 30.26 35.95
C GLY A 70 21.55 30.24 34.45
N ALA A 71 22.56 30.24 33.57
CA ALA A 71 22.35 29.97 32.15
C ALA A 71 21.87 28.52 31.93
N LYS A 72 21.21 28.28 30.80
CA LYS A 72 20.71 26.97 30.36
C LYS A 72 21.37 26.54 29.05
N ASP A 73 22.67 26.78 28.98
CA ASP A 73 23.50 26.55 27.79
C ASP A 73 24.60 25.52 28.02
N ASP A 74 24.58 24.80 29.16
CA ASP A 74 25.38 23.59 29.28
C ASP A 74 24.92 22.55 28.26
N ALA A 75 25.84 21.73 27.78
CA ALA A 75 25.59 20.81 26.69
C ALA A 75 26.43 19.55 26.85
N LEU A 76 26.01 18.47 26.19
CA LEU A 76 26.93 17.38 25.90
C LEU A 76 27.62 17.64 24.55
N GLY A 77 28.67 16.88 24.27
CA GLY A 77 29.39 16.92 23.00
C GLY A 77 29.18 15.68 22.14
N THR A 78 30.17 15.41 21.31
CA THR A 78 30.27 14.22 20.46
C THR A 78 31.15 13.17 21.15
N HIS A 79 31.76 12.24 20.41
CA HIS A 79 32.81 11.35 20.91
C HIS A 79 34.12 12.06 21.31
N GLY A 80 34.24 13.38 21.10
CA GLY A 80 35.41 14.14 21.53
C GLY A 80 36.71 13.62 20.94
N VAL A 81 36.68 13.17 19.68
CA VAL A 81 37.80 12.54 19.00
C VAL A 81 38.93 13.54 18.79
N TYR A 82 40.17 13.14 19.09
CA TYR A 82 41.37 13.91 18.77
C TYR A 82 42.50 12.99 18.30
N LEU A 83 43.49 13.56 17.60
CA LEU A 83 44.70 12.85 17.22
C LEU A 83 45.68 12.89 18.39
N ASP A 84 46.14 11.73 18.80
CA ASP A 84 47.18 11.56 19.82
C ASP A 84 48.35 10.76 19.22
N GLU A 85 49.43 10.60 19.97
CA GLU A 85 50.58 9.81 19.56
C GLU A 85 50.73 8.59 20.47
N ASP A 86 50.97 7.41 19.86
CA ASP A 86 51.35 6.22 20.61
C ASP A 86 52.60 6.53 21.42
N ARG A 87 52.54 6.26 22.73
CA ARG A 87 53.61 6.61 23.66
C ARG A 87 54.95 5.97 23.29
N ASP A 88 54.92 4.76 22.74
CA ASP A 88 56.10 3.95 22.55
C ASP A 88 56.65 4.07 21.11
N THR A 89 55.79 4.19 20.11
CA THR A 89 56.21 4.31 18.69
C THR A 89 56.18 5.73 18.14
N GLY A 90 55.40 6.64 18.74
CA GLY A 90 55.11 7.97 18.20
C GLY A 90 54.17 7.95 17.00
N ASP A 91 53.57 6.80 16.68
CA ASP A 91 52.62 6.69 15.58
C ASP A 91 51.30 7.38 15.94
N PRO A 92 50.61 8.01 14.98
CA PRO A 92 49.32 8.64 15.24
C PRO A 92 48.27 7.61 15.68
N ILE A 93 47.59 7.89 16.79
CA ILE A 93 46.47 7.12 17.32
C ILE A 93 45.24 8.01 17.53
N ILE A 94 44.08 7.38 17.66
CA ILE A 94 42.82 8.07 17.94
C ILE A 94 42.58 8.13 19.45
N GLY A 95 42.62 9.33 20.01
CA GLY A 95 42.23 9.63 21.38
C GLY A 95 40.75 10.05 21.48
N LEU A 96 40.17 9.87 22.67
CA LEU A 96 38.81 10.33 23.02
C LEU A 96 38.90 11.27 24.22
N ASN A 97 38.26 12.44 24.12
CA ASN A 97 38.18 13.45 25.19
C ASN A 97 36.83 13.38 25.94
N THR A 98 36.22 12.20 25.96
CA THR A 98 35.05 11.91 26.77
C THR A 98 35.47 11.50 28.18
N ILE A 99 34.60 11.77 29.15
CA ILE A 99 34.80 11.39 30.55
C ILE A 99 33.83 10.26 30.94
N PRO A 100 34.27 9.25 31.71
CA PRO A 100 33.38 8.22 32.20
C PRO A 100 32.47 8.77 33.31
N ILE A 101 31.16 8.71 33.06
CA ILE A 101 30.11 9.18 33.97
C ILE A 101 29.33 8.03 34.62
N GLY A 102 29.57 6.80 34.15
CA GLY A 102 28.90 5.61 34.61
C GLY A 102 29.54 4.33 34.08
N VAL A 103 28.89 3.21 34.36
CA VAL A 103 29.35 1.88 33.95
C VAL A 103 28.16 0.95 33.75
N PHE A 104 28.24 0.08 32.74
CA PHE A 104 27.28 -1.02 32.60
C PHE A 104 27.52 -2.09 33.67
N THR A 105 26.48 -2.45 34.40
CA THR A 105 26.57 -3.36 35.55
C THR A 105 26.22 -4.80 35.19
N GLU A 106 25.61 -5.00 34.03
CA GLU A 106 25.10 -6.28 33.55
C GLU A 106 25.57 -6.55 32.12
N ASN A 107 25.45 -7.81 31.69
CA ASN A 107 25.59 -8.15 30.28
C ASN A 107 24.48 -7.47 29.48
N ALA A 108 24.75 -7.18 28.21
CA ALA A 108 23.70 -6.79 27.29
C ALA A 108 22.65 -7.92 27.16
N TYR A 109 21.44 -7.58 26.75
CA TYR A 109 20.39 -8.56 26.48
C TYR A 109 19.51 -8.10 25.32
N ILE A 110 18.86 -9.06 24.69
CA ILE A 110 17.89 -8.79 23.62
C ILE A 110 16.52 -8.62 24.27
N THR A 111 15.84 -7.54 23.93
CA THR A 111 14.48 -7.25 24.40
C THR A 111 13.63 -6.72 23.24
N THR A 112 12.32 -6.64 23.46
CA THR A 112 11.38 -6.07 22.51
C THR A 112 10.89 -4.73 23.03
N ILE A 113 10.97 -3.71 22.18
CA ILE A 113 10.40 -2.38 22.44
C ILE A 113 9.30 -2.08 21.44
N LYS A 114 8.41 -1.14 21.77
CA LYS A 114 7.34 -0.68 20.87
C LYS A 114 7.70 0.66 20.26
N ASP A 115 7.50 0.78 18.95
CA ASP A 115 7.71 2.04 18.23
C ASP A 115 6.58 3.03 18.47
N GLN A 116 6.75 4.25 17.95
CA GLN A 116 5.74 5.32 18.03
C GLN A 116 4.40 4.92 17.39
N ASN A 117 4.40 3.90 16.53
CA ASN A 117 3.22 3.34 15.85
C ASN A 117 2.71 2.04 16.53
N GLY A 118 3.30 1.63 17.66
CA GLY A 118 2.94 0.41 18.40
C GLY A 118 3.53 -0.89 17.84
N ASN A 119 4.40 -0.85 16.83
CA ASN A 119 5.06 -2.04 16.30
C ASN A 119 6.15 -2.53 17.24
N GLU A 120 6.22 -3.85 17.42
CA GLU A 120 7.25 -4.49 18.21
C GLU A 120 8.55 -4.63 17.40
N LYS A 121 9.68 -4.22 17.99
CA LYS A 121 11.01 -4.38 17.41
C LYS A 121 11.96 -4.98 18.44
N GLU A 122 12.73 -5.97 18.02
CA GLU A 122 13.80 -6.52 18.84
C GLU A 122 15.04 -5.61 18.79
N VAL A 123 15.61 -5.34 19.97
CA VAL A 123 16.78 -4.49 20.16
C VAL A 123 17.73 -5.13 21.18
N VAL A 124 18.99 -4.71 21.16
CA VAL A 124 19.95 -4.98 22.22
C VAL A 124 19.92 -3.82 23.21
N ALA A 125 19.71 -4.13 24.49
CA ALA A 125 19.69 -3.18 25.59
C ALA A 125 20.78 -3.49 26.63
N GLY A 126 21.17 -2.48 27.39
CA GLY A 126 22.17 -2.58 28.45
C GLY A 126 21.77 -1.79 29.69
N LYS A 127 21.95 -2.39 30.87
CA LYS A 127 21.70 -1.74 32.17
C LYS A 127 23.00 -1.30 32.83
N GLY A 128 22.97 -0.12 33.41
CA GLY A 128 24.12 0.46 34.08
C GLY A 128 23.75 1.42 35.20
N ILE A 129 24.80 2.02 35.77
CA ILE A 129 24.67 3.07 36.77
C ILE A 129 25.41 4.33 36.32
N LEU A 130 24.84 5.48 36.67
CA LEU A 130 25.46 6.79 36.50
C LEU A 130 25.88 7.35 37.86
N TRP A 131 27.08 7.92 37.96
CA TRP A 131 27.65 8.40 39.23
C TRP A 131 27.17 9.82 39.58
N ALA A 132 25.92 9.91 40.06
CA ALA A 132 25.21 11.15 40.37
C ALA A 132 25.97 12.14 41.28
N SER A 133 26.67 11.66 42.31
CA SER A 133 27.40 12.55 43.22
C SER A 133 28.73 13.06 42.65
N ARG A 134 29.31 12.35 41.69
CA ARG A 134 30.56 12.74 41.02
C ARG A 134 30.32 13.71 39.87
N PHE A 135 29.20 13.53 39.17
CA PHE A 135 28.86 14.29 37.97
C PHE A 135 27.47 14.95 38.08
N PRO A 136 27.21 15.76 39.13
CA PRO A 136 25.86 16.27 39.41
C PRO A 136 25.28 17.13 38.29
N ASN A 137 26.11 17.90 37.58
CA ASN A 137 25.64 18.76 36.49
C ASN A 137 25.23 17.93 35.25
N ILE A 138 26.05 16.94 34.89
CA ILE A 138 25.76 16.03 33.76
C ILE A 138 24.50 15.22 34.05
N ILE A 139 24.40 14.64 35.25
CA ILE A 139 23.22 13.85 35.63
C ILE A 139 21.98 14.75 35.79
N GLY A 140 22.16 15.99 36.25
CA GLY A 140 21.12 17.01 36.27
C GLY A 140 20.58 17.30 34.88
N LEU A 141 21.47 17.49 33.89
CA LEU A 141 21.10 17.70 32.49
C LEU A 141 20.36 16.50 31.88
N LEU A 142 20.87 15.28 32.08
CA LEU A 142 20.18 14.08 31.60
C LEU A 142 18.79 13.91 32.20
N LYS A 143 18.64 14.25 33.49
CA LYS A 143 17.34 14.23 34.16
C LYS A 143 16.42 15.32 33.63
N GLU A 144 16.91 16.54 33.40
CA GLU A 144 16.15 17.63 32.77
C GLU A 144 15.59 17.19 31.42
N TRP A 145 16.44 16.62 30.55
CA TRP A 145 16.03 16.11 29.25
C TRP A 145 15.01 14.98 29.35
N ASN A 146 15.26 14.00 30.21
CA ASN A 146 14.34 12.88 30.41
C ASN A 146 12.97 13.34 30.92
N ASP A 147 12.95 14.24 31.91
CA ASP A 147 11.72 14.79 32.50
C ASP A 147 10.95 15.67 31.49
N ALA A 148 11.65 16.30 30.55
CA ALA A 148 11.06 17.06 29.45
C ALA A 148 10.60 16.20 28.26
N GLY A 149 10.84 14.89 28.27
CA GLY A 149 10.50 13.99 27.16
C GLY A 149 11.45 14.11 25.96
N VAL A 150 12.63 14.68 26.14
CA VAL A 150 13.66 14.77 25.11
C VAL A 150 14.22 13.38 24.85
N ASN A 151 14.31 12.99 23.59
CA ASN A 151 14.98 11.76 23.21
C ASN A 151 16.50 11.92 23.35
N ILE A 152 17.07 11.35 24.41
CA ILE A 152 18.48 11.46 24.73
C ILE A 152 19.27 10.50 23.84
N SER A 153 19.98 11.08 22.89
CA SER A 153 20.77 10.36 21.88
C SER A 153 22.07 9.82 22.47
N SER A 154 22.47 8.64 22.05
CA SER A 154 23.76 8.06 22.40
C SER A 154 24.37 7.28 21.23
N SER A 155 25.65 6.95 21.35
CA SER A 155 26.38 6.16 20.36
C SER A 155 27.18 5.06 21.04
N MET A 156 27.50 4.03 20.27
CA MET A 156 28.17 2.83 20.71
C MET A 156 29.63 2.84 20.27
N GLU A 157 30.53 2.34 21.10
CA GLU A 157 31.95 2.19 20.75
C GLU A 157 32.30 0.70 20.80
N ILE A 158 32.80 0.17 19.69
CA ILE A 158 33.12 -1.26 19.56
C ILE A 158 34.50 -1.49 18.95
N LEU A 159 35.12 -2.59 19.35
CA LEU A 159 36.32 -3.13 18.71
C LEU A 159 35.93 -4.38 17.92
N TYR A 160 36.23 -4.43 16.63
CA TYR A 160 35.87 -5.53 15.73
C TYR A 160 37.06 -5.96 14.88
N ASP A 161 37.14 -7.24 14.57
CA ASP A 161 38.25 -7.82 13.78
C ASP A 161 37.76 -8.62 12.57
N SER A 162 36.44 -8.83 12.43
CA SER A 162 35.85 -9.58 11.32
C SER A 162 34.57 -8.91 10.81
N TYR A 163 34.47 -8.79 9.49
CA TYR A 163 33.34 -8.18 8.80
C TYR A 163 33.20 -8.71 7.37
N LEU A 164 32.00 -8.61 6.80
CA LEU A 164 31.72 -8.90 5.40
C LEU A 164 31.18 -7.63 4.73
N PHE A 165 31.75 -7.24 3.60
CA PHE A 165 31.25 -6.12 2.82
C PHE A 165 30.53 -6.61 1.56
N LYS A 166 29.25 -6.30 1.42
CA LYS A 166 28.42 -6.71 0.28
C LYS A 166 27.41 -5.61 -0.08
N ASP A 167 27.33 -5.27 -1.37
CA ASP A 167 26.36 -4.30 -1.90
C ASP A 167 26.36 -2.93 -1.18
N GLY A 168 27.55 -2.48 -0.75
CA GLY A 168 27.72 -1.23 -0.01
C GLY A 168 27.37 -1.33 1.48
N VAL A 169 27.06 -2.53 1.99
CA VAL A 169 26.70 -2.80 3.38
C VAL A 169 27.77 -3.65 4.07
N GLU A 170 28.17 -3.27 5.27
CA GLU A 170 29.14 -3.94 6.14
C GLU A 170 28.43 -4.74 7.24
N GLU A 171 28.46 -6.07 7.15
CA GLU A 171 28.05 -6.95 8.23
C GLU A 171 29.22 -7.15 9.20
N ILE A 172 29.03 -6.78 10.47
CA ILE A 172 30.02 -7.02 11.52
C ILE A 172 29.83 -8.46 12.03
N LEU A 173 30.89 -9.27 11.98
CA LEU A 173 30.85 -10.71 12.28
C LEU A 173 31.45 -11.05 13.66
N SER A 174 32.27 -10.15 14.22
CA SER A 174 32.92 -10.32 15.53
C SER A 174 33.24 -8.95 16.10
N TYR A 175 32.78 -8.66 17.33
CA TYR A 175 33.07 -7.40 18.01
C TYR A 175 33.07 -7.56 19.54
N VAL A 176 33.61 -6.57 20.24
CA VAL A 176 33.45 -6.38 21.68
C VAL A 176 33.06 -4.94 21.96
N TYR A 177 32.29 -4.69 23.02
CA TYR A 177 32.02 -3.33 23.47
C TYR A 177 33.28 -2.69 24.07
N GLU A 178 33.47 -1.40 23.83
CA GLU A 178 34.55 -0.58 24.39
C GLU A 178 33.99 0.55 25.26
N GLY A 179 32.82 1.09 24.90
CA GLY A 179 32.19 2.21 25.60
C GLY A 179 30.83 2.57 25.01
N HIS A 180 30.16 3.52 25.66
CA HIS A 180 28.88 4.07 25.20
C HIS A 180 28.82 5.56 25.48
N CYS A 181 28.79 6.37 24.43
CA CYS A 181 28.85 7.83 24.53
C CYS A 181 27.45 8.44 24.53
N VAL A 182 27.12 9.22 25.55
CA VAL A 182 25.89 10.02 25.59
C VAL A 182 26.14 11.35 24.89
N LEU A 183 25.27 11.70 23.96
CA LEU A 183 25.47 12.78 23.00
C LEU A 183 24.56 13.98 23.28
N ASN A 184 24.90 15.13 22.69
CA ASN A 184 24.08 16.32 22.82
C ASN A 184 22.70 16.12 22.18
N SER A 185 21.64 16.20 22.97
CA SER A 185 20.31 15.76 22.52
C SER A 185 19.37 16.91 22.09
N GLU A 186 19.81 18.15 22.32
CA GLU A 186 19.12 19.39 21.94
C GLU A 186 20.12 20.50 21.59
N GLN A 187 19.65 21.51 20.86
CA GLN A 187 20.42 22.75 20.68
C GLN A 187 20.49 23.50 22.01
N ARG A 188 21.69 23.69 22.56
CA ARG A 188 21.92 24.46 23.79
C ARG A 188 23.14 25.37 23.60
N GLY A 189 22.90 26.69 23.70
CA GLY A 189 23.91 27.69 23.32
C GLY A 189 24.43 27.47 21.90
N ASN A 190 25.76 27.41 21.76
CA ASN A 190 26.45 27.17 20.50
C ASN A 190 26.63 25.67 20.16
N HIS A 191 26.08 24.76 20.96
CA HIS A 191 26.20 23.32 20.75
C HIS A 191 24.94 22.79 20.06
N SER A 192 25.10 22.24 18.85
CA SER A 192 23.98 21.66 18.12
C SER A 192 23.65 20.26 18.59
N LYS A 193 22.41 19.85 18.32
CA LYS A 193 21.96 18.49 18.55
C LYS A 193 22.82 17.53 17.72
N VAL A 194 23.43 16.57 18.41
CA VAL A 194 24.16 15.46 17.81
C VAL A 194 23.18 14.33 17.65
N TYR A 195 22.87 14.01 16.40
CA TYR A 195 22.06 12.84 16.10
C TYR A 195 22.94 11.61 16.31
N PRO A 196 22.39 10.56 16.93
CA PRO A 196 23.14 9.34 17.15
C PRO A 196 23.47 8.80 15.77
N ALA A 197 24.76 8.64 15.44
CA ALA A 197 25.05 7.93 14.20
C ALA A 197 24.56 6.50 14.41
N TYR A 198 23.57 6.10 13.64
CA TYR A 198 23.94 5.58 12.36
C TYR A 198 24.12 6.58 11.22
N ASP A 199 23.78 7.86 11.29
CA ASP A 199 24.10 8.81 10.22
C ASP A 199 25.59 9.20 10.23
N VAL A 200 26.28 8.94 9.11
CA VAL A 200 27.69 9.23 8.75
C VAL A 200 28.82 8.68 9.64
N SER A 201 29.42 7.58 9.18
CA SER A 201 30.82 7.21 9.37
C SER A 201 31.22 6.33 8.18
N LYS A 202 32.00 6.89 7.27
CA LYS A 202 32.79 6.05 6.36
C LYS A 202 33.90 5.44 7.19
N LEU A 203 34.06 4.14 6.98
CA LEU A 203 35.18 3.32 7.37
C LEU A 203 36.51 4.07 7.16
N ASN A 204 37.16 4.47 8.25
CA ASN A 204 38.55 4.89 8.22
C ASN A 204 39.35 3.88 9.03
N LYS A 205 39.48 2.70 8.44
CA LYS A 205 40.62 1.84 8.76
C LYS A 205 41.74 2.29 7.85
N LEU A 206 42.86 2.71 8.43
CA LEU A 206 44.21 2.20 8.14
C LEU A 206 44.32 1.43 6.80
N VAL A 207 44.07 2.12 5.70
CA VAL A 207 44.15 1.56 4.35
C VAL A 207 45.61 1.25 3.99
N ALA A 208 46.58 1.80 4.73
CA ALA A 208 48.00 1.56 4.51
C ALA A 208 48.45 0.10 4.80
N GLN A 209 47.76 -0.64 5.68
CA GLN A 209 48.13 -2.03 5.99
C GLN A 209 47.27 -3.06 5.25
N ALA A 210 46.00 -2.77 4.97
CA ALA A 210 45.09 -3.72 4.33
C ALA A 210 45.21 -3.79 2.79
N ILE A 211 45.68 -2.75 2.10
CA ILE A 211 45.89 -2.81 0.64
C ILE A 211 47.11 -3.68 0.25
N ASN A 212 48.06 -3.89 1.16
CA ASN A 212 49.27 -4.66 0.87
C ASN A 212 49.22 -6.12 1.35
N GLN A 213 48.10 -6.58 1.94
CA GLN A 213 47.94 -7.98 2.32
C GLN A 213 46.85 -8.62 1.47
N GLU A 214 47.27 -9.46 0.52
CA GLU A 214 46.38 -10.46 -0.07
C GLU A 214 45.72 -11.26 1.06
N VAL A 215 44.42 -11.03 1.27
CA VAL A 215 43.64 -11.70 2.31
C VAL A 215 43.63 -13.20 2.02
N LYS A 216 44.42 -13.97 2.77
CA LYS A 216 44.24 -15.41 2.92
C LYS A 216 43.33 -15.64 4.11
N GLU A 217 42.22 -16.34 3.91
CA GLU A 217 41.34 -16.79 4.99
C GLU A 217 42.15 -17.52 6.07
N GLY A 218 42.15 -17.01 7.30
CA GLY A 218 42.67 -17.70 8.48
C GLY A 218 43.72 -16.96 9.31
N GLU A 219 44.19 -15.77 8.92
CA GLU A 219 45.09 -14.98 9.78
C GLU A 219 44.31 -14.11 10.79
N LYS A 220 44.74 -14.13 12.06
CA LYS A 220 44.23 -13.25 13.11
C LYS A 220 44.52 -11.80 12.73
N MET A 221 43.49 -11.06 12.33
CA MET A 221 43.60 -9.61 12.13
C MET A 221 43.78 -8.90 13.48
N GLU A 222 44.48 -7.76 13.48
CA GLU A 222 44.45 -6.85 14.63
C GLU A 222 43.05 -6.28 14.83
N LYS A 223 42.66 -6.03 16.09
CA LYS A 223 41.35 -5.46 16.40
C LYS A 223 41.28 -4.02 15.91
N PHE A 224 40.19 -3.68 15.24
CA PHE A 224 39.95 -2.32 14.75
C PHE A 224 38.93 -1.63 15.64
N LYS A 225 39.19 -0.37 15.99
CA LYS A 225 38.23 0.48 16.69
C LYS A 225 37.23 1.06 15.72
N LYS A 226 35.94 0.77 15.94
CA LYS A 226 34.82 1.47 15.32
C LYS A 226 34.21 2.39 16.35
N VAL A 227 34.32 3.69 16.07
CA VAL A 227 33.44 4.69 16.66
C VAL A 227 32.40 4.99 15.59
N PHE A 228 31.13 4.79 15.90
CA PHE A 228 30.07 5.19 14.98
C PHE A 228 29.92 6.71 15.12
N GLU A 229 30.62 7.54 14.31
CA GLU A 229 30.25 8.94 13.99
C GLU A 229 31.27 9.71 13.12
N LEU A 230 30.76 10.76 12.45
CA LEU A 230 31.28 12.14 12.38
C LEU A 230 30.07 13.09 12.27
N SER A 231 29.81 13.92 13.29
CA SER A 231 28.73 14.90 13.21
C SER A 231 29.07 16.03 12.24
N HIS A 232 28.07 16.73 11.70
CA HIS A 232 28.32 17.95 10.89
C HIS A 232 29.10 19.03 11.66
N ASP A 233 29.09 18.99 13.00
CA ASP A 233 29.80 19.93 13.87
C ASP A 233 31.30 19.61 13.98
N ASP A 234 31.66 18.32 13.99
CA ASP A 234 33.07 17.89 13.97
C ASP A 234 33.74 18.27 12.64
N ILE A 235 33.00 18.09 11.54
CA ILE A 235 33.43 18.55 10.20
C ILE A 235 33.57 20.07 10.20
N ARG A 236 32.62 20.81 10.77
CA ARG A 236 32.65 22.28 10.83
C ARG A 236 33.87 22.81 11.60
N THR A 237 34.18 22.21 12.74
CA THR A 237 35.34 22.59 13.58
C THR A 237 36.66 22.42 12.81
N LYS A 238 36.78 21.32 12.06
CA LYS A 238 37.96 21.06 11.23
C LYS A 238 38.06 22.02 10.05
N LEU A 239 36.93 22.34 9.44
CA LEU A 239 36.87 23.34 8.36
C LEU A 239 37.30 24.73 8.86
N TYR A 240 36.89 25.16 10.07
CA TYR A 240 37.37 26.42 10.65
C TYR A 240 38.89 26.42 10.87
N SER A 241 39.43 25.31 11.39
CA SER A 241 40.86 25.16 11.68
C SER A 241 41.74 25.26 10.42
N GLU A 242 41.20 24.92 9.25
CA GLU A 242 41.90 25.05 7.97
C GLU A 242 41.58 26.38 7.27
N LEU A 243 40.33 26.87 7.35
CA LEU A 243 39.88 28.10 6.70
C LEU A 243 40.48 29.35 7.34
N ASP A 244 40.38 29.52 8.67
CA ASP A 244 40.74 30.77 9.34
C ASP A 244 42.21 31.17 9.16
N PRO A 245 43.20 30.24 9.23
CA PRO A 245 44.59 30.57 8.95
C PRO A 245 44.88 31.01 7.51
N SER A 246 44.01 30.65 6.56
CA SER A 246 44.14 31.06 5.15
C SER A 246 43.67 32.51 4.90
N LEU A 247 42.96 33.11 5.86
CA LEU A 247 42.40 34.44 5.72
C LEU A 247 43.42 35.51 6.08
N GLY A 248 43.38 36.65 5.39
CA GLY A 248 44.26 37.77 5.69
C GLY A 248 43.92 38.42 7.03
N GLU A 249 44.87 39.19 7.58
CA GLU A 249 44.62 40.02 8.76
C GLU A 249 43.35 40.88 8.57
N ARG A 250 42.57 41.05 9.65
CA ARG A 250 41.29 41.80 9.62
C ARG A 250 40.21 41.17 8.72
N THR A 251 40.24 39.85 8.60
CA THR A 251 39.20 39.03 7.96
C THR A 251 38.66 38.01 8.94
N TYR A 252 37.35 37.85 9.02
CA TYR A 252 36.66 36.85 9.82
C TYR A 252 35.84 35.92 8.93
N SER A 253 35.66 34.67 9.37
CA SER A 253 34.76 33.73 8.73
C SER A 253 33.65 33.26 9.65
N TRP A 254 32.53 32.90 9.04
CA TRP A 254 31.43 32.19 9.68
C TRP A 254 30.92 31.12 8.71
N ILE A 255 31.19 29.85 9.00
CA ILE A 255 30.68 28.71 8.24
C ILE A 255 29.18 28.60 8.50
N ALA A 256 28.38 29.00 7.50
CA ALA A 256 26.93 29.05 7.57
C ALA A 256 26.30 27.65 7.45
N ASP A 257 26.81 26.84 6.52
CA ASP A 257 26.28 25.51 6.21
C ASP A 257 27.40 24.56 5.79
N VAL A 258 27.32 23.29 6.20
CA VAL A 258 28.27 22.23 5.85
C VAL A 258 27.50 21.13 5.12
N PHE A 259 27.95 20.79 3.92
CA PHE A 259 27.40 19.71 3.09
C PHE A 259 28.45 18.64 2.85
N ASP A 260 28.09 17.57 2.14
CA ASP A 260 28.96 16.40 1.99
C ASP A 260 30.26 16.63 1.22
N THR A 261 30.27 17.56 0.27
CA THR A 261 31.44 17.81 -0.60
C THR A 261 31.83 19.27 -0.64
N TYR A 262 31.08 20.13 0.04
CA TYR A 262 31.31 21.56 0.07
C TYR A 262 30.75 22.17 1.35
N PHE A 263 31.21 23.35 1.69
CA PHE A 263 30.62 24.17 2.74
C PHE A 263 30.45 25.59 2.22
N VAL A 264 29.59 26.36 2.90
CA VAL A 264 29.35 27.77 2.62
C VAL A 264 29.79 28.57 3.83
N ALA A 265 30.73 29.50 3.64
CA ALA A 265 31.19 30.42 4.66
C ALA A 265 30.87 31.86 4.26
N ASN A 266 30.29 32.61 5.19
CA ASN A 266 30.34 34.06 5.15
C ASN A 266 31.76 34.49 5.50
N ILE A 267 32.33 35.38 4.69
CA ILE A 267 33.65 35.97 4.95
C ILE A 267 33.48 37.48 4.96
N TYR A 268 33.90 38.06 6.07
CA TYR A 268 33.82 39.48 6.36
C TYR A 268 35.22 40.07 6.49
N SER A 269 35.55 41.04 5.64
CA SER A 269 36.81 41.80 5.69
C SER A 269 36.52 43.25 6.03
N TYR A 270 37.30 43.79 6.97
CA TYR A 270 37.31 45.21 7.36
C TYR A 270 38.71 45.82 7.21
N ALA A 271 39.52 45.24 6.32
CA ALA A 271 40.79 45.80 5.90
C ALA A 271 40.54 47.06 5.04
N ASP A 272 41.25 48.14 5.36
CA ASP A 272 41.03 49.46 4.76
C ASP A 272 41.25 49.39 3.23
N GLY A 273 40.20 49.67 2.44
CA GLY A 273 40.23 49.60 0.98
C GLY A 273 39.98 48.21 0.36
N ASN A 274 39.63 47.20 1.17
CA ASN A 274 39.20 45.87 0.73
C ASN A 274 38.08 45.34 1.63
N GLU A 275 37.11 46.18 1.95
CA GLU A 275 35.97 45.84 2.79
C GLU A 275 34.93 45.02 2.00
N PHE A 276 34.52 43.87 2.52
CA PHE A 276 33.42 43.09 1.94
C PHE A 276 32.76 42.18 2.98
N ASP A 277 31.49 41.87 2.71
CA ASP A 277 30.69 40.89 3.45
C ASP A 277 29.99 40.00 2.42
N LYS A 278 30.50 38.78 2.23
CA LYS A 278 30.09 37.90 1.12
C LYS A 278 30.10 36.43 1.53
N TYR A 279 29.23 35.64 0.89
CA TYR A 279 29.24 34.19 1.06
C TYR A 279 30.07 33.53 -0.03
N PHE A 280 30.88 32.57 0.37
CA PHE A 280 31.71 31.77 -0.52
C PHE A 280 31.45 30.29 -0.28
N LYS A 281 31.27 29.57 -1.38
CA LYS A 281 31.27 28.12 -1.41
C LYS A 281 32.70 27.63 -1.64
N TYR A 282 33.11 26.65 -0.85
CA TYR A 282 34.35 25.90 -1.02
C TYR A 282 34.01 24.43 -1.08
N ASN A 283 34.56 23.72 -2.06
CA ASN A 283 34.64 22.29 -2.00
C ASN A 283 35.67 21.89 -0.96
N TYR A 284 35.43 20.76 -0.31
CA TYR A 284 36.42 20.14 0.53
C TYR A 284 36.37 18.64 0.31
N SER A 285 37.51 18.01 0.47
CA SER A 285 37.60 16.56 0.53
C SER A 285 37.68 16.13 1.99
N LYS A 286 37.04 15.01 2.30
CA LYS A 286 37.12 14.37 3.59
C LYS A 286 38.17 13.28 3.49
N SER A 287 39.22 13.40 4.28
CA SER A 287 40.15 12.32 4.59
C SER A 287 39.67 11.60 5.86
N GLU A 288 40.47 10.64 6.33
CA GLU A 288 40.06 9.76 7.42
C GLU A 288 39.73 10.50 8.73
N ASN A 289 40.56 11.48 9.08
CA ASN A 289 40.38 12.26 10.30
C ASN A 289 40.37 13.76 10.04
N ASP A 290 40.60 14.21 8.81
CA ASP A 290 40.70 15.64 8.50
C ASP A 290 39.90 16.03 7.26
N VAL A 291 39.59 17.31 7.20
CA VAL A 291 39.10 17.94 5.98
C VAL A 291 40.28 18.57 5.26
N THR A 292 40.19 18.65 3.95
CA THR A 292 41.10 19.46 3.14
C THR A 292 40.26 20.34 2.24
N ILE A 293 40.38 21.65 2.45
CA ILE A 293 39.68 22.67 1.69
C ILE A 293 40.40 22.83 0.34
N ASP A 294 39.64 22.67 -0.73
CA ASP A 294 40.08 23.08 -2.06
C ASP A 294 39.88 24.60 -2.18
N PHE A 295 40.88 25.38 -1.79
CA PHE A 295 40.79 26.85 -1.85
C PHE A 295 40.62 27.40 -3.27
N ASP A 296 41.04 26.65 -4.29
CA ASP A 296 40.87 27.03 -5.70
C ASP A 296 39.41 26.89 -6.16
N SER A 297 38.61 26.08 -5.46
CA SER A 297 37.17 25.94 -5.74
C SER A 297 36.31 27.12 -5.27
N LYS A 298 36.93 28.12 -4.60
CA LYS A 298 36.24 29.27 -4.02
C LYS A 298 35.33 29.96 -5.04
N THR A 299 34.03 29.93 -4.75
CA THR A 299 33.00 30.54 -5.61
C THR A 299 32.08 31.43 -4.77
N GLU A 300 31.87 32.68 -5.18
CA GLU A 300 30.91 33.57 -4.52
C GLU A 300 29.48 33.05 -4.72
N VAL A 301 28.71 32.97 -3.64
CA VAL A 301 27.32 32.53 -3.62
C VAL A 301 26.46 33.52 -2.83
N PHE A 302 25.14 33.42 -2.94
CA PHE A 302 24.21 34.21 -2.14
C PHE A 302 23.11 33.31 -1.60
N LEU A 303 22.70 33.57 -0.35
CA LEU A 303 21.69 32.79 0.34
C LEU A 303 20.28 33.27 -0.04
N LYS A 304 19.43 32.37 -0.51
CA LYS A 304 18.00 32.61 -0.69
C LYS A 304 17.22 31.78 0.33
N ARG A 305 16.64 32.44 1.34
CA ARG A 305 15.74 31.82 2.32
C ARG A 305 14.29 32.10 1.93
N ASN A 306 13.49 31.05 1.85
CA ASN A 306 12.04 31.14 1.80
C ASN A 306 11.53 30.74 3.19
N TRP A 307 10.76 31.62 3.81
CA TRP A 307 10.08 31.31 5.07
C TRP A 307 8.66 30.88 4.72
N GLU A 308 8.31 29.67 5.11
CA GLU A 308 6.95 29.15 5.00
C GLU A 308 6.34 29.12 6.40
N GLU A 309 5.06 29.48 6.48
CA GLU A 309 4.32 29.46 7.74
C GLU A 309 4.14 28.00 8.17
N VAL A 310 4.61 27.66 9.37
CA VAL A 310 4.40 26.32 9.95
C VAL A 310 2.92 26.18 10.24
N VAL A 311 2.25 25.36 9.43
CA VAL A 311 0.84 25.06 9.64
C VAL A 311 0.75 24.09 10.83
N PRO A 312 -0.06 24.37 11.87
CA PRO A 312 -0.18 23.50 13.03
C PRO A 312 -0.52 22.05 12.64
N ASP A 313 0.00 21.07 13.39
CA ASP A 313 -0.18 19.63 13.11
C ASP A 313 -1.65 19.21 12.93
N GLU A 314 -2.59 19.91 13.58
CA GLU A 314 -4.03 19.73 13.43
C GLU A 314 -4.50 20.04 11.99
N VAL A 315 -3.94 21.06 11.36
CA VAL A 315 -4.26 21.43 9.99
C VAL A 315 -3.56 20.51 8.99
N GLN A 316 -2.34 20.06 9.29
CA GLN A 316 -1.65 19.05 8.47
C GLN A 316 -2.41 17.71 8.49
N THR A 317 -2.95 17.32 9.64
CA THR A 317 -3.81 16.14 9.79
C THR A 317 -5.10 16.31 8.98
N GLN A 318 -5.77 17.46 9.10
CA GLN A 318 -6.96 17.76 8.30
C GLN A 318 -6.68 17.80 6.79
N LEU A 319 -5.49 18.26 6.38
CA LEU A 319 -5.09 18.30 4.97
C LEU A 319 -4.88 16.88 4.44
N ASN A 320 -4.17 16.04 5.19
CA ASN A 320 -3.97 14.63 4.85
C ASN A 320 -5.29 13.86 4.79
N GLU A 321 -6.22 14.12 5.71
CA GLU A 321 -7.58 13.55 5.70
C GLU A 321 -8.38 13.99 4.47
N LYS A 322 -8.28 15.28 4.09
CA LYS A 322 -8.91 15.80 2.89
C LYS A 322 -8.31 15.22 1.62
N ASP A 323 -6.99 15.05 1.55
CA ASP A 323 -6.32 14.42 0.40
C ASP A 323 -6.71 12.96 0.24
N SER A 324 -6.83 12.23 1.35
CA SER A 324 -7.37 10.87 1.37
C SER A 324 -8.81 10.83 0.83
N THR A 325 -9.67 11.73 1.34
CA THR A 325 -11.07 11.85 0.90
C THR A 325 -11.18 12.21 -0.59
N ILE A 326 -10.33 13.12 -1.08
CA ILE A 326 -10.29 13.51 -2.49
C ILE A 326 -9.87 12.33 -3.37
N SER A 327 -8.89 11.54 -2.92
CA SER A 327 -8.45 10.33 -3.62
C SER A 327 -9.58 9.30 -3.72
N GLU A 328 -10.30 9.08 -2.62
CA GLU A 328 -11.44 8.16 -2.56
C GLU A 328 -12.59 8.62 -3.47
N LEU A 329 -12.96 9.89 -3.41
CA LEU A 329 -13.98 10.48 -4.29
C LEU A 329 -13.60 10.40 -5.77
N LYS A 330 -12.33 10.61 -6.13
CA LYS A 330 -11.84 10.44 -7.52
C LYS A 330 -11.99 8.99 -7.99
N ASN A 331 -11.68 8.01 -7.14
CA ASN A 331 -11.84 6.60 -7.47
C ASN A 331 -13.31 6.23 -7.67
N GLN A 332 -14.20 6.69 -6.79
CA GLN A 332 -15.64 6.50 -6.93
C GLN A 332 -16.16 7.15 -8.23
N LEU A 333 -15.75 8.38 -8.53
CA LEU A 333 -16.15 9.08 -9.75
C LEU A 333 -15.71 8.35 -11.02
N ASN A 334 -14.50 7.80 -11.03
CA ASN A 334 -14.01 6.98 -12.14
C ASN A 334 -14.82 5.69 -12.30
N SER A 335 -15.20 5.04 -11.19
CA SER A 335 -16.07 3.85 -11.22
C SER A 335 -17.44 4.18 -11.80
N LEU A 336 -18.10 5.23 -11.29
CA LEU A 336 -19.42 5.67 -11.75
C LEU A 336 -19.39 6.09 -13.23
N THR A 337 -18.30 6.72 -13.68
CA THR A 337 -18.13 7.11 -15.09
C THR A 337 -18.05 5.88 -16.00
N ASN A 338 -17.34 4.83 -15.57
CA ASN A 338 -17.28 3.56 -16.31
C ASN A 338 -18.63 2.84 -16.31
N GLU A 339 -19.34 2.79 -15.19
CA GLU A 339 -20.69 2.20 -15.11
C GLU A 339 -21.67 2.93 -16.01
N LYS A 340 -21.65 4.27 -16.00
CA LYS A 340 -22.48 5.09 -16.88
C LYS A 340 -22.23 4.75 -18.35
N LYS A 341 -20.97 4.64 -18.76
CA LYS A 341 -20.61 4.28 -20.14
C LYS A 341 -21.14 2.88 -20.52
N GLN A 342 -21.00 1.90 -19.63
CA GLN A 342 -21.54 0.55 -19.86
C GLN A 342 -23.07 0.55 -20.00
N ILE A 343 -23.76 1.38 -19.21
CA ILE A 343 -25.22 1.52 -19.30
C ILE A 343 -25.62 2.20 -20.61
N GLU A 344 -24.92 3.26 -21.02
CA GLU A 344 -25.15 3.93 -22.31
C GLU A 344 -24.96 2.96 -23.50
N ASP A 345 -23.89 2.16 -23.49
CA ASP A 345 -23.63 1.16 -24.54
C ASP A 345 -24.75 0.10 -24.60
N LYS A 346 -25.20 -0.41 -23.44
CA LYS A 346 -26.33 -1.35 -23.36
C LYS A 346 -27.63 -0.72 -23.84
N PHE A 347 -27.88 0.54 -23.48
CA PHE A 347 -29.08 1.26 -23.88
C PHE A 347 -29.12 1.48 -25.40
N ASN A 348 -27.99 1.87 -26.01
CA ASN A 348 -27.88 2.02 -27.45
C ASN A 348 -28.12 0.69 -28.18
N THR A 349 -27.50 -0.40 -27.70
CA THR A 349 -27.71 -1.75 -28.27
C THR A 349 -29.17 -2.19 -28.18
N ALA A 350 -29.82 -1.96 -27.04
CA ALA A 350 -31.24 -2.29 -26.85
C ALA A 350 -32.13 -1.45 -27.78
N SER A 351 -31.82 -0.17 -27.97
CA SER A 351 -32.54 0.74 -28.87
C SER A 351 -32.43 0.29 -30.33
N GLU A 352 -31.24 -0.08 -30.79
CA GLU A 352 -31.02 -0.64 -32.12
C GLU A 352 -31.78 -1.95 -32.34
N THR A 353 -31.78 -2.83 -31.33
CA THR A 353 -32.52 -4.10 -31.38
C THR A 353 -34.04 -3.86 -31.47
N ILE A 354 -34.57 -2.88 -30.75
CA ILE A 354 -35.99 -2.49 -30.83
C ILE A 354 -36.33 -1.98 -32.23
N ILE A 355 -35.46 -1.17 -32.84
CA ILE A 355 -35.67 -0.68 -34.21
C ILE A 355 -35.69 -1.86 -35.20
N GLN A 356 -34.76 -2.79 -35.08
CA GLN A 356 -34.70 -3.99 -35.93
C GLN A 356 -35.95 -4.87 -35.78
N LEU A 357 -36.38 -5.14 -34.54
CA LEU A 357 -37.57 -5.95 -34.27
C LEU A 357 -38.83 -5.28 -34.83
N ASN A 358 -38.98 -3.97 -34.66
CA ASN A 358 -40.12 -3.23 -35.23
C ASN A 358 -40.11 -3.29 -36.77
N SER A 359 -38.96 -3.19 -37.41
CA SER A 359 -38.84 -3.35 -38.87
C SER A 359 -39.26 -4.74 -39.33
N GLN A 360 -38.78 -5.79 -38.65
CA GLN A 360 -39.16 -7.18 -38.97
C GLN A 360 -40.66 -7.42 -38.77
N VAL A 361 -41.25 -6.85 -37.71
CA VAL A 361 -42.70 -6.95 -37.46
C VAL A 361 -43.51 -6.30 -38.59
N GLU A 362 -43.11 -5.10 -39.05
CA GLU A 362 -43.79 -4.44 -40.18
C GLU A 362 -43.59 -5.20 -41.50
N GLU A 363 -42.43 -5.82 -41.73
CA GLU A 363 -42.19 -6.68 -42.90
C GLU A 363 -43.03 -7.96 -42.87
N LEU A 364 -43.27 -8.56 -41.69
CA LEU A 364 -44.03 -9.80 -41.54
C LEU A 364 -45.56 -9.61 -41.63
N LYS A 365 -46.04 -8.39 -41.34
CA LYS A 365 -47.46 -8.03 -41.34
C LYS A 365 -48.18 -8.33 -42.68
N PRO A 366 -47.67 -7.95 -43.86
CA PRO A 366 -48.31 -8.29 -45.14
C PRO A 366 -48.32 -9.80 -45.41
N PHE A 367 -47.26 -10.54 -45.05
CA PHE A 367 -47.23 -12.00 -45.23
C PHE A 367 -48.28 -12.70 -44.37
N LYS A 368 -48.46 -12.26 -43.11
CA LYS A 368 -49.52 -12.77 -42.25
C LYS A 368 -50.90 -12.55 -42.88
N ASN A 369 -51.18 -11.33 -43.33
CA ASN A 369 -52.44 -10.99 -43.97
C ASN A 369 -52.67 -11.82 -45.25
N GLN A 370 -51.63 -12.02 -46.07
CA GLN A 370 -51.71 -12.81 -47.28
C GLN A 370 -52.02 -14.28 -46.99
N VAL A 371 -51.34 -14.88 -46.00
CA VAL A 371 -51.58 -16.27 -45.60
C VAL A 371 -53.00 -16.44 -45.04
N GLU A 372 -53.48 -15.50 -44.23
CA GLU A 372 -54.85 -15.52 -43.70
C GLU A 372 -55.88 -15.38 -44.82
N GLU A 373 -55.66 -14.52 -45.81
CA GLU A 373 -56.54 -14.34 -46.97
C GLU A 373 -56.55 -15.56 -47.91
N GLU A 374 -55.38 -16.17 -48.16
CA GLU A 374 -55.25 -17.41 -48.94
C GLU A 374 -55.98 -18.58 -48.25
N GLN A 375 -55.83 -18.73 -46.93
CA GLN A 375 -56.53 -19.75 -46.15
C GLN A 375 -58.04 -19.54 -46.18
N MET A 376 -58.52 -18.31 -45.99
CA MET A 376 -59.94 -17.97 -46.07
C MET A 376 -60.53 -18.24 -47.46
N THR A 377 -59.80 -17.87 -48.52
CA THR A 377 -60.23 -18.13 -49.91
C THR A 377 -60.31 -19.63 -50.20
N LYS A 378 -59.33 -20.40 -49.74
CA LYS A 378 -59.33 -21.86 -49.89
C LYS A 378 -60.51 -22.49 -49.15
N ALA A 379 -60.72 -22.13 -47.89
CA ALA A 379 -61.83 -22.62 -47.09
C ALA A 379 -63.20 -22.26 -47.71
N LEU A 380 -63.34 -21.05 -48.26
CA LEU A 380 -64.55 -20.62 -48.97
C LEU A 380 -64.82 -21.47 -50.21
N ASN A 381 -63.79 -21.72 -51.03
CA ASN A 381 -63.92 -22.55 -52.23
C ASN A 381 -64.29 -24.00 -51.87
N GLU A 382 -63.66 -24.58 -50.84
CA GLU A 382 -64.02 -25.92 -50.36
C GLU A 382 -65.48 -26.00 -49.90
N LYS A 383 -65.99 -24.97 -49.21
CA LYS A 383 -67.42 -24.90 -48.83
C LYS A 383 -68.34 -24.72 -50.04
N LYS A 384 -67.96 -23.89 -51.01
CA LYS A 384 -68.71 -23.72 -52.27
C LYS A 384 -68.79 -25.03 -53.04
N ASP A 385 -67.68 -25.75 -53.19
CA ASP A 385 -67.64 -27.04 -53.87
C ASP A 385 -68.51 -28.08 -53.14
N PHE A 386 -68.38 -28.15 -51.81
CA PHE A 386 -69.17 -29.06 -50.98
C PHE A 386 -70.67 -28.82 -51.15
N TYR A 387 -71.15 -27.59 -51.00
CA TYR A 387 -72.57 -27.29 -51.10
C TYR A 387 -73.07 -27.35 -52.56
N SER A 388 -72.29 -26.91 -53.54
CA SER A 388 -72.64 -27.04 -54.96
C SER A 388 -72.92 -28.50 -55.33
N ALA A 389 -72.07 -29.42 -54.90
CA ALA A 389 -72.27 -30.85 -55.13
C ALA A 389 -73.55 -31.38 -54.46
N LYS A 390 -73.86 -30.94 -53.24
CA LYS A 390 -75.07 -31.34 -52.51
C LYS A 390 -76.35 -30.84 -53.18
N PHE A 391 -76.40 -29.56 -53.57
CA PHE A 391 -77.55 -29.00 -54.28
C PHE A 391 -77.72 -29.60 -55.67
N LYS A 392 -76.63 -29.84 -56.40
CA LYS A 392 -76.65 -30.52 -57.70
C LYS A 392 -77.22 -31.94 -57.60
N ALA A 393 -76.87 -32.69 -56.56
CA ALA A 393 -77.40 -34.03 -56.31
C ALA A 393 -78.93 -34.05 -56.11
N LEU A 394 -79.52 -32.92 -55.70
CA LEU A 394 -80.96 -32.73 -55.53
C LEU A 394 -81.62 -32.04 -56.73
N ASN A 395 -80.93 -31.91 -57.87
CA ASN A 395 -81.36 -31.15 -59.05
C ASN A 395 -81.73 -29.69 -58.75
N ALA A 396 -81.13 -29.09 -57.71
CA ALA A 396 -81.44 -27.75 -57.21
C ALA A 396 -80.31 -26.74 -57.50
N SER A 397 -79.62 -26.88 -58.65
CA SER A 397 -78.50 -26.01 -59.02
C SER A 397 -78.89 -24.52 -59.06
N ASP A 398 -80.08 -24.19 -59.58
CA ASP A 398 -80.55 -22.81 -59.64
C ASP A 398 -80.77 -22.19 -58.25
N LYS A 399 -81.10 -23.02 -57.25
CA LYS A 399 -81.24 -22.57 -55.85
C LYS A 399 -79.88 -22.35 -55.19
N PHE A 400 -78.85 -23.13 -55.56
CA PHE A 400 -77.48 -22.89 -55.10
C PHE A 400 -76.93 -21.56 -55.61
N GLU A 401 -77.21 -21.20 -56.86
CA GLU A 401 -76.79 -19.91 -57.44
C GLU A 401 -77.58 -18.71 -56.90
N SER A 402 -78.61 -18.94 -56.08
CA SER A 402 -79.36 -17.86 -55.46
C SER A 402 -78.52 -17.07 -54.45
N GLU A 403 -78.73 -15.75 -54.42
CA GLU A 403 -78.01 -14.83 -53.56
C GLU A 403 -78.15 -15.19 -52.06
N GLU A 404 -79.29 -15.77 -51.69
CA GLU A 404 -79.57 -16.27 -50.34
C GLU A 404 -78.61 -17.40 -49.95
N VAL A 405 -78.47 -18.41 -50.81
CA VAL A 405 -77.62 -19.59 -50.54
C VAL A 405 -76.14 -19.23 -50.59
N GLN A 406 -75.72 -18.39 -51.54
CA GLN A 406 -74.31 -17.94 -51.62
C GLN A 406 -73.88 -17.15 -50.38
N LYS A 407 -74.74 -16.25 -49.86
CA LYS A 407 -74.47 -15.52 -48.61
C LYS A 407 -74.36 -16.44 -47.40
N LEU A 408 -75.16 -17.51 -47.34
CA LEU A 408 -75.05 -18.50 -46.27
C LEU A 408 -73.74 -19.29 -46.39
N VAL A 409 -73.35 -19.70 -47.61
CA VAL A 409 -72.10 -20.42 -47.86
C VAL A 409 -70.89 -19.58 -47.45
N GLU A 410 -70.88 -18.28 -47.75
CA GLU A 410 -69.83 -17.35 -47.32
C GLU A 410 -69.68 -17.30 -45.80
N LYS A 411 -70.79 -17.32 -45.06
CA LYS A 411 -70.77 -17.32 -43.60
C LYS A 411 -70.27 -18.62 -42.99
N THR A 412 -70.41 -19.76 -43.69
CA THR A 412 -69.98 -21.07 -43.16
C THR A 412 -68.47 -21.23 -43.02
N VAL A 413 -67.68 -20.31 -43.56
CA VAL A 413 -66.21 -20.29 -43.45
C VAL A 413 -65.76 -19.88 -42.05
N PHE A 414 -66.58 -19.09 -41.34
CA PHE A 414 -66.25 -18.60 -40.01
C PHE A 414 -66.78 -19.55 -38.92
N GLU A 415 -65.97 -19.84 -37.90
CA GLU A 415 -66.36 -20.62 -36.71
C GLU A 415 -67.14 -19.78 -35.67
N THR A 416 -67.92 -18.80 -36.14
CA THR A 416 -68.75 -17.95 -35.29
C THR A 416 -70.15 -18.53 -35.11
N GLU A 417 -70.92 -18.05 -34.14
CA GLU A 417 -72.32 -18.44 -33.96
C GLU A 417 -73.14 -18.25 -35.25
N GLU A 418 -72.89 -17.16 -35.98
CA GLU A 418 -73.52 -16.90 -37.28
C GLU A 418 -73.14 -17.95 -38.34
N GLY A 419 -71.87 -18.38 -38.38
CA GLY A 419 -71.41 -19.42 -39.30
C GLY A 419 -72.03 -20.78 -39.01
N GLN A 420 -72.14 -21.14 -37.72
CA GLN A 420 -72.83 -22.37 -37.29
C GLN A 420 -74.32 -22.33 -37.64
N GLN A 421 -74.98 -21.19 -37.46
CA GLN A 421 -76.37 -21.01 -37.89
C GLN A 421 -76.53 -21.12 -39.41
N ALA A 422 -75.60 -20.56 -40.19
CA ALA A 422 -75.62 -20.67 -41.65
C ALA A 422 -75.46 -22.12 -42.12
N VAL A 423 -74.57 -22.90 -41.49
CA VAL A 423 -74.43 -24.34 -41.75
C VAL A 423 -75.75 -25.08 -41.46
N LEU A 424 -76.38 -24.78 -40.32
CA LEU A 424 -77.65 -25.40 -39.95
C LEU A 424 -78.75 -25.06 -40.97
N GLN A 425 -78.87 -23.79 -41.37
CA GLN A 425 -79.85 -23.33 -42.36
C GLN A 425 -79.65 -24.00 -43.72
N LEU A 426 -78.41 -24.07 -44.22
CA LEU A 426 -78.10 -24.75 -45.48
C LEU A 426 -78.45 -26.24 -45.43
N ASN A 427 -78.14 -26.92 -44.33
CA ASN A 427 -78.46 -28.34 -44.17
C ASN A 427 -79.97 -28.58 -44.07
N THR A 428 -80.71 -27.72 -43.37
CA THR A 428 -82.18 -27.77 -43.34
C THR A 428 -82.78 -27.59 -44.73
N MET A 429 -82.31 -26.60 -45.49
CA MET A 429 -82.74 -26.39 -46.88
C MET A 429 -82.50 -27.64 -47.74
N LEU A 430 -81.34 -28.28 -47.62
CA LEU A 430 -81.02 -29.50 -48.34
C LEU A 430 -81.95 -30.67 -47.95
N VAL A 431 -82.24 -30.83 -46.65
CA VAL A 431 -83.13 -31.89 -46.14
C VAL A 431 -84.56 -31.71 -46.67
N ASP A 432 -85.07 -30.47 -46.67
CA ASP A 432 -86.42 -30.17 -47.17
C ASP A 432 -86.58 -30.46 -48.67
N MET A 433 -85.48 -30.45 -49.43
CA MET A 433 -85.46 -30.78 -50.86
C MET A 433 -85.41 -32.29 -51.16
N VAL A 434 -85.22 -33.15 -50.15
CA VAL A 434 -85.18 -34.60 -50.36
C VAL A 434 -86.59 -35.16 -50.56
N VAL A 435 -86.90 -35.54 -51.80
CA VAL A 435 -88.16 -36.23 -52.13
C VAL A 435 -87.99 -37.74 -51.89
N VAL A 436 -88.63 -38.28 -50.84
CA VAL A 436 -88.67 -39.73 -50.60
C VAL A 436 -89.68 -40.37 -51.56
N GLN A 437 -89.19 -41.06 -52.59
CA GLN A 437 -90.02 -41.95 -53.39
C GLN A 437 -90.31 -43.23 -52.60
N LYS A 438 -91.55 -43.42 -52.16
CA LYS A 438 -92.02 -44.72 -51.65
C LYS A 438 -92.22 -45.65 -52.84
N GLU A 439 -91.30 -46.58 -53.06
CA GLU A 439 -91.55 -47.73 -53.93
C GLU A 439 -92.49 -48.71 -53.20
N GLU A 440 -93.73 -48.80 -53.66
CA GLU A 440 -94.59 -49.96 -53.38
C GLU A 440 -94.16 -51.10 -54.31
N LYS A 441 -93.66 -52.21 -53.76
CA LYS A 441 -93.73 -53.51 -54.45
C LYS A 441 -93.65 -54.74 -53.52
N SER A 442 -94.70 -55.54 -53.69
CA SER A 442 -94.84 -57.01 -53.63
C SER A 442 -94.45 -57.77 -52.37
N GLU A 443 -95.48 -58.38 -51.78
CA GLU A 443 -95.42 -59.55 -50.91
C GLU A 443 -94.52 -60.64 -51.51
N ASP A 444 -93.42 -60.93 -50.82
CA ASP A 444 -92.77 -62.23 -50.92
C ASP A 444 -92.40 -62.72 -49.52
N THR A 445 -92.67 -64.01 -49.31
CA THR A 445 -92.60 -64.73 -48.04
C THR A 445 -91.19 -64.69 -47.45
N VAL A 446 -91.03 -63.98 -46.34
CA VAL A 446 -89.81 -64.05 -45.52
C VAL A 446 -89.91 -65.27 -44.60
N ILE A 447 -89.03 -66.24 -44.87
CA ILE A 447 -88.73 -67.39 -44.02
C ILE A 447 -88.32 -66.87 -42.63
N ARG A 448 -89.11 -67.19 -41.60
CA ARG A 448 -88.71 -67.01 -40.21
C ARG A 448 -87.84 -68.19 -39.79
N GLU A 449 -86.51 -68.05 -39.88
CA GLU A 449 -85.62 -68.86 -39.05
C GLU A 449 -85.68 -68.33 -37.61
N VAL A 450 -86.41 -69.05 -36.77
CA VAL A 450 -86.32 -68.90 -35.31
C VAL A 450 -85.02 -69.54 -34.84
N SER A 451 -84.04 -68.70 -34.53
CA SER A 451 -82.78 -69.12 -33.88
C SER A 451 -83.08 -69.90 -32.60
N SER A 452 -82.65 -71.16 -32.55
CA SER A 452 -83.05 -72.15 -31.56
C SER A 452 -82.20 -72.21 -30.30
N LYS A 453 -81.38 -71.17 -30.00
CA LYS A 453 -80.66 -71.05 -28.72
C LYS A 453 -80.52 -69.58 -28.31
N ARG A 454 -81.16 -69.20 -27.20
CA ARG A 454 -80.98 -67.91 -26.50
C ARG A 454 -80.32 -68.17 -25.14
N GLU A 455 -79.07 -68.59 -25.16
CA GLU A 455 -78.30 -68.78 -23.92
C GLU A 455 -77.11 -67.81 -23.95
N ASN A 456 -76.90 -67.09 -22.84
CA ASN A 456 -75.77 -66.18 -22.57
C ASN A 456 -75.70 -64.84 -23.33
N LEU A 457 -76.84 -64.23 -23.68
CA LEU A 457 -76.86 -62.87 -24.28
C LEU A 457 -77.02 -61.72 -23.26
N ILE A 458 -77.18 -62.03 -21.97
CA ILE A 458 -77.25 -61.03 -20.89
C ILE A 458 -76.39 -61.56 -19.73
N PRO A 459 -75.34 -60.84 -19.30
CA PRO A 459 -74.61 -61.16 -18.07
C PRO A 459 -75.58 -61.21 -16.88
N THR A 460 -75.42 -62.20 -16.00
CA THR A 460 -76.34 -62.46 -14.87
C THR A 460 -76.28 -61.41 -13.75
N SER A 461 -75.40 -60.41 -13.84
CA SER A 461 -75.34 -59.26 -12.93
C SER A 461 -75.15 -57.96 -13.72
N ASP A 462 -75.93 -56.95 -13.35
CA ASP A 462 -75.87 -55.60 -13.95
C ASP A 462 -75.29 -54.58 -12.95
N ASP A 463 -74.46 -55.06 -12.02
CA ASP A 463 -73.75 -54.18 -11.10
C ASP A 463 -72.40 -53.73 -11.68
N PHE A 464 -72.06 -52.48 -11.37
CA PHE A 464 -70.89 -51.76 -11.86
C PHE A 464 -69.56 -52.43 -11.48
N GLU A 465 -69.48 -53.06 -10.31
CA GLU A 465 -68.28 -53.73 -9.80
C GLU A 465 -67.99 -55.01 -10.61
N SER A 466 -69.00 -55.75 -11.05
CA SER A 466 -68.81 -56.95 -11.88
C SER A 466 -68.24 -56.68 -13.29
N ARG A 467 -68.36 -55.43 -13.79
CA ARG A 467 -67.84 -55.03 -15.11
C ARG A 467 -66.47 -54.35 -15.05
N TYR A 468 -66.02 -53.85 -13.89
CA TYR A 468 -64.81 -53.02 -13.81
C TYR A 468 -63.93 -53.23 -12.55
N SER A 469 -64.17 -54.25 -11.72
CA SER A 469 -63.31 -54.50 -10.56
C SER A 469 -62.01 -55.24 -10.88
N LYS A 470 -60.91 -54.61 -10.43
CA LYS A 470 -59.73 -55.23 -9.84
C LYS A 470 -59.62 -54.72 -8.41
#